data_AF-X1VUJ9-F1
#
_entry.id   AF-X1VUJ9-F1
#
_cell.length_a   1.000
_cell.length_b   1.000
_cell.length_c   1.000
_cell.angle_alpha   90.00
_cell.angle_beta   90.00
_cell.angle_gamma   90.00
#
_symmetry.space_group_name_H-M   'P 1'
#
loop_
_entity.id
_entity.type
_entity.pdbx_description
1 polymer ?
#
loop_
_entity_poly.entity_id
_entity_poly.type
_entity_poly.pdbx_seq_one_letter_code
_entity_poly.pdbx_strand_id
1 'polypeptide(L)' 'MDDKDLEIRRERADKVHALLDGKASNPVVLLMARAYLYGHLEKPLDELTDEELLAEPLVGPKTVEAIRAVIPSPGQRSV' A
#
# COMPACT_ATOMS: atom_id res chain seq x y z
N MET A 1 9.99 -8.27 -16.87
CA MET A 1 9.70 -6.99 -16.22
C MET A 1 10.31 -5.95 -17.12
N ASP A 2 9.46 -5.18 -17.80
CA ASP A 2 9.95 -4.13 -18.67
C ASP A 2 10.34 -2.87 -17.86
N ASP A 3 11.09 -1.95 -18.47
CA ASP A 3 11.57 -0.76 -17.78
C ASP A 3 10.42 0.16 -17.33
N LYS A 4 9.28 0.11 -18.01
CA LYS A 4 8.09 0.94 -17.71
C LYS A 4 7.32 0.40 -16.50
N ASP A 5 7.21 -0.92 -16.38
CA ASP A 5 6.63 -1.60 -15.22
C ASP A 5 7.40 -1.25 -13.95
N LEU A 6 8.73 -1.22 -14.04
CA LEU A 6 9.59 -0.89 -12.91
C LEU A 6 9.45 0.59 -12.50
N GLU A 7 9.32 1.50 -13.47
CA GLU A 7 9.05 2.92 -13.22
C GLU A 7 7.73 3.12 -12.49
N ILE A 8 6.64 2.50 -12.97
CA ILE A 8 5.32 2.57 -12.33
C ILE A 8 5.36 2.01 -10.89
N ARG A 9 6.07 0.89 -10.68
CA ARG A 9 6.22 0.30 -9.35
C ARG A 9 7.00 1.22 -8.39
N ARG A 10 8.03 1.91 -8.88
CA ARG A 10 8.78 2.90 -8.09
C ARG A 10 7.91 4.09 -7.71
N GLU A 11 7.18 4.65 -8.66
CA GLU A 11 6.25 5.76 -8.38
C GLU A 11 5.23 5.40 -7.29
N ARG A 12 4.73 4.15 -7.31
CA ARG A 12 3.79 3.66 -6.29
C ARG A 12 4.45 3.48 -4.94
N ALA A 13 5.67 2.94 -4.90
CA ALA A 13 6.44 2.84 -3.67
C ALA A 13 6.71 4.22 -3.05
N ASP A 14 7.05 5.22 -3.87
CA ASP A 14 7.25 6.60 -3.41
C ASP A 14 5.95 7.21 -2.86
N LYS A 15 4.80 6.91 -3.49
CA LYS A 15 3.49 7.31 -2.96
C LYS A 15 3.17 6.68 -1.60
N VAL A 16 3.59 5.45 -1.34
CA VAL A 16 3.45 4.84 0.01
C VAL A 16 4.16 5.69 1.05
N HIS A 17 5.40 6.10 0.78
CA HIS A 17 6.14 6.98 1.67
C HIS A 17 5.41 8.31 1.87
N ALA A 18 4.97 8.97 0.80
CA ALA A 18 4.26 10.23 0.90
C ALA A 18 2.95 10.15 1.73
N LEU A 19 2.23 9.03 1.63
CA LEU A 19 0.94 8.87 2.32
C LEU A 19 1.10 8.48 3.78
N LEU A 20 2.03 7.56 4.09
CA LEU A 20 2.12 6.88 5.38
C LEU A 20 3.26 7.37 6.27
N ASP A 21 4.29 8.04 5.73
CA ASP A 21 5.42 8.48 6.54
C ASP A 21 4.98 9.47 7.64
N GLY A 22 5.47 9.24 8.86
CA GLY A 22 5.03 9.96 10.06
C GLY A 22 3.58 9.69 10.52
N LYS A 23 2.78 8.91 9.79
CA LYS A 23 1.38 8.57 10.12
C LYS A 23 1.15 7.10 10.43
N ALA A 24 1.95 6.21 9.83
CA ALA A 24 2.01 4.80 10.15
C ALA A 24 3.42 4.44 10.65
N SER A 25 3.54 3.27 11.26
CA SER A 25 4.86 2.78 11.72
C SER A 25 5.80 2.50 10.54
N ASN A 26 7.09 2.78 10.69
CA ASN A 26 8.11 2.50 9.66
C ASN A 26 8.05 1.07 9.08
N PRO A 27 7.80 0.01 9.88
CA PRO A 27 7.63 -1.34 9.33
C PRO A 27 6.49 -1.46 8.31
N VAL A 28 5.36 -0.76 8.54
CA VAL A 28 4.21 -0.77 7.61
C VAL A 28 4.58 -0.05 6.32
N VAL A 29 5.24 1.11 6.41
CA VAL A 29 5.69 1.86 5.22
C VAL A 29 6.62 1.03 4.36
N LEU A 30 7.65 0.41 4.97
CA LEU A 30 8.63 -0.42 4.27
C LEU A 30 7.98 -1.67 3.66
N LEU A 31 7.06 -2.31 4.37
CA LEU A 31 6.35 -3.49 3.88
C LEU A 31 5.53 -3.16 2.63
N MET A 32 4.76 -2.07 2.67
CA MET A 32 3.92 -1.67 1.54
C MET A 32 4.74 -1.19 0.34
N ALA A 33 5.80 -0.41 0.56
CA ALA A 33 6.71 -0.01 -0.51
C ALA A 33 7.36 -1.23 -1.17
N ARG A 34 7.77 -2.22 -0.37
CA ARG A 34 8.32 -3.49 -0.88
C ARG A 34 7.29 -4.29 -1.68
N ALA A 35 6.04 -4.34 -1.24
CA ALA A 35 4.96 -5.02 -1.95
C ALA A 35 4.70 -4.41 -3.34
N TYR A 36 4.86 -3.09 -3.52
CA TYR A 36 4.80 -2.48 -4.85
C TYR A 36 6.01 -2.81 -5.73
N LEU A 37 7.21 -2.80 -5.16
CA LEU A 37 8.44 -3.06 -5.93
C LEU A 37 8.51 -4.52 -6.39
N TYR A 38 8.16 -5.46 -5.52
CA TYR A 38 8.45 -6.88 -5.71
C TYR A 38 7.24 -7.81 -5.58
N GLY A 39 6.11 -7.32 -5.08
CA GLY A 39 4.87 -8.08 -4.90
C GLY A 39 3.92 -7.97 -6.09
N HIS A 40 2.63 -8.19 -5.81
CA HIS A 40 1.57 -8.29 -6.81
C HIS A 40 0.62 -7.09 -6.79
N LEU A 41 0.94 -6.03 -6.05
CA LEU A 41 0.12 -4.82 -5.99
C LEU A 41 0.16 -4.03 -7.29
N GLU A 42 -0.95 -4.07 -8.01
CA GLU A 42 -1.13 -3.39 -9.29
C GLU A 42 -1.93 -2.08 -9.21
N LYS A 43 -2.53 -1.77 -8.06
CA LYS A 43 -3.36 -0.57 -7.85
C LYS A 43 -2.73 0.38 -6.85
N PRO A 44 -2.96 1.70 -6.96
CA PRO A 44 -2.63 2.67 -5.91
C PRO A 44 -3.17 2.26 -4.53
N LEU A 45 -2.47 2.66 -3.46
CA LEU A 45 -2.75 2.18 -2.11
C LEU A 45 -4.15 2.56 -1.60
N ASP A 46 -4.65 3.71 -2.03
CA ASP A 46 -5.99 4.23 -1.77
C ASP A 46 -7.10 3.52 -2.56
N GLU A 47 -6.76 2.77 -3.60
CA GLU A 47 -7.70 1.98 -4.40
C GLU A 47 -7.71 0.50 -4.02
N LEU A 48 -6.76 0.05 -3.20
CA LEU A 48 -6.71 -1.34 -2.72
C LEU A 48 -7.81 -1.58 -1.69
N THR A 49 -8.51 -2.71 -1.80
CA THR A 49 -9.42 -3.20 -0.75
C THR A 49 -8.65 -3.90 0.37
N ASP A 50 -9.33 -4.17 1.49
CA ASP A 50 -8.72 -4.90 2.61
C ASP A 50 -8.33 -6.33 2.20
N GLU A 51 -9.13 -6.97 1.34
CA GLU A 51 -8.86 -8.29 0.79
C GLU A 51 -7.61 -8.30 -0.09
N GLU A 52 -7.46 -7.28 -0.94
CA GLU A 52 -6.27 -7.12 -1.80
C GLU A 52 -5.01 -6.86 -0.98
N LEU A 53 -5.12 -6.09 0.11
CA LEU A 53 -4.00 -5.92 1.04
C LEU A 53 -3.65 -7.22 1.75
N LEU A 54 -4.63 -7.98 2.24
CA LEU A 54 -4.41 -9.25 2.94
C LEU A 54 -3.89 -10.37 2.02
N ALA A 55 -4.06 -10.24 0.70
CA ALA A 55 -3.48 -11.17 -0.26
C ALA A 55 -1.95 -11.06 -0.34
N GLU A 56 -1.37 -9.94 0.08
CA GLU A 56 0.08 -9.75 0.04
C GLU A 56 0.80 -10.52 1.14
N PRO A 57 1.90 -11.23 0.81
CA PRO A 57 2.69 -11.93 1.81
C PRO A 57 3.16 -10.97 2.92
N LEU A 58 3.04 -11.43 4.17
CA LEU A 58 3.43 -10.69 5.38
C LEU A 58 2.52 -9.51 5.73
N VAL A 59 1.50 -9.20 4.93
CA VAL A 59 0.44 -8.25 5.32
C VAL A 59 -0.59 -9.00 6.15
N GLY A 60 -0.75 -8.57 7.41
CA GLY A 60 -1.74 -9.11 8.33
C GLY A 60 -2.83 -8.09 8.67
N PRO A 61 -3.88 -8.50 9.41
CA PRO A 61 -4.98 -7.61 9.79
C PRO A 61 -4.54 -6.32 10.49
N LYS A 62 -3.51 -6.39 11.34
CA LYS A 62 -2.94 -5.21 12.02
C LYS A 62 -2.27 -4.22 11.07
N THR A 63 -1.64 -4.72 10.00
CA THR A 63 -1.05 -3.87 8.96
C THR A 63 -2.18 -3.15 8.21
N VAL A 64 -3.25 -3.87 7.86
CA VAL A 64 -4.43 -3.28 7.21
C VAL A 64 -5.07 -2.23 8.10
N GLU A 65 -5.29 -2.52 9.38
CA GLU A 65 -5.83 -1.54 10.35
C GLU A 65 -4.95 -0.28 10.41
N ALA A 66 -3.63 -0.44 10.47
CA ALA A 66 -2.70 0.69 10.49
C ALA A 66 -2.74 1.52 9.20
N ILE A 67 -2.92 0.88 8.04
CA ILE A 67 -3.11 1.58 6.76
C ILE A 67 -4.46 2.32 6.78
N ARG A 68 -5.54 1.66 7.23
CA ARG A 68 -6.90 2.24 7.25
C ARG A 68 -7.10 3.36 8.25
N ALA A 69 -6.29 3.41 9.31
CA ALA A 69 -6.23 4.56 10.19
C ALA A 69 -5.75 5.85 9.47
N VAL A 70 -5.05 5.71 8.34
CA VAL A 70 -4.51 6.83 7.55
C VAL A 70 -5.26 7.01 6.23
N ILE A 71 -5.59 5.91 5.55
CA ILE A 71 -6.20 5.87 4.22
C ILE A 71 -7.47 5.01 4.28
N PRO A 72 -8.67 5.62 4.32
CA PRO A 72 -9.92 4.88 4.36
C PRO A 72 -10.07 3.89 3.21
N SER A 73 -10.88 2.84 3.41
CA SER A 73 -11.11 1.83 2.37
C SER A 73 -11.86 2.43 1.18
N PRO A 74 -11.52 2.08 -0.07
CA PRO A 74 -12.25 2.55 -1.25
C PRO A 74 -13.74 2.19 -1.13
N GLY A 75 -14.60 3.19 -1.25
CA GLY A 75 -16.06 3.04 -1.04
C GLY A 75 -16.56 3.48 0.34
N GLN A 76 -15.69 3.62 1.34
CA GLN A 76 -15.98 4.39 2.56
C GLN A 76 -15.71 5.89 2.31
N ARG A 77 -16.43 6.51 1.36
CA ARG A 77 -16.56 7.97 1.38
C ARG A 77 -17.54 8.31 2.50
N SER A 78 -17.04 8.99 3.52
CA SER A 78 -17.85 9.62 4.56
C SER A 78 -18.98 10.42 3.91
N VAL A 79 -20.22 10.01 4.20
CA VAL A 79 -21.37 10.92 4.24
C VAL A 79 -21.20 11.92 5.38
#